data_AF-A0A5B6YQX5-F1
#
_entry.id   AF-A0A5B6YQX5-F1
#
_cell.length_a   1.000
_cell.length_b   1.000
_cell.length_c   1.000
_cell.angle_alpha   90.00
_cell.angle_beta   90.00
_cell.angle_gamma   90.00
#
_symmetry.space_group_name_H-M   'P 1'
#
loop_
_entity.id
_entity.type
_entity.pdbx_description
1 polymer ?
#
loop_
_entity_poly.entity_id
_entity_poly.type
_entity_poly.pdbx_seq_one_letter_code
_entity_poly.pdbx_strand_id
1 'polypeptide(L)'
;SAIYFSNSNYIKERTLRWLTDEEEQLNENKQPRIQYLIVEMSPVTDIDTSGIHALEELYRSLQKRDVQLVLANPGQVVIDKLHASNFATLIGEDNIFLTVGDAVLTCVPKMEEP
;
A
#
# COMPACT_ATOMS: atom_id res chain seq x y z
N SER A 1 1.24 -12.15 10.70
CA SER A 1 2.59 -11.79 11.16
C SER A 1 2.64 -10.32 11.53
N ALA A 2 3.33 -9.98 12.62
CA ALA A 2 3.56 -8.58 12.96
C ALA A 2 4.64 -7.96 12.04
N ILE A 3 4.56 -6.63 11.85
CA ILE A 3 5.58 -5.85 11.15
C ILE A 3 6.37 -5.07 12.19
N TYR A 4 7.58 -5.52 12.45
CA TYR A 4 8.47 -4.96 13.46
C TYR A 4 9.85 -4.70 12.86
N PHE A 5 10.77 -4.20 13.69
CA PHE A 5 12.14 -3.87 13.28
C PHE A 5 12.85 -4.99 12.53
N SER A 6 12.62 -6.24 12.90
CA SER A 6 13.29 -7.39 12.28
C SER A 6 12.88 -7.67 10.84
N ASN A 7 11.71 -7.21 10.39
CA ASN A 7 11.17 -7.56 9.07
C ASN A 7 10.61 -6.37 8.26
N SER A 8 10.46 -5.18 8.85
CA SER A 8 9.88 -4.00 8.20
C SER A 8 10.63 -3.59 6.93
N ASN A 9 11.96 -3.53 6.98
CA ASN A 9 12.80 -3.25 5.82
C ASN A 9 12.67 -4.30 4.72
N TYR A 10 12.66 -5.59 5.10
CA TYR A 10 12.49 -6.68 4.14
C TYR A 10 11.16 -6.55 3.39
N ILE A 11 10.07 -6.29 4.11
CA ILE A 11 8.74 -6.14 3.52
C ILE A 11 8.72 -4.98 2.52
N LYS A 12 9.20 -3.80 2.91
CA LYS A 12 9.31 -2.62 2.04
C LYS A 12 10.11 -2.93 0.76
N GLU A 13 11.32 -3.46 0.91
CA GLU A 13 12.20 -3.76 -0.23
C GLU A 13 11.62 -4.85 -1.12
N ARG A 14 10.98 -5.86 -0.54
CA ARG A 14 10.35 -6.95 -1.30
C ARG A 14 9.16 -6.43 -2.11
N THR A 15 8.32 -5.58 -1.54
CA THR A 15 7.19 -4.94 -2.23
C THR A 15 7.68 -4.08 -3.39
N LEU A 16 8.70 -3.24 -3.19
CA LEU A 16 9.26 -2.40 -4.26
C LEU A 16 9.89 -3.22 -5.39
N ARG A 17 10.54 -4.34 -5.05
CA ARG A 17 11.11 -5.26 -6.03
C ARG A 17 10.01 -5.87 -6.89
N TRP A 18 8.96 -6.42 -6.27
CA TRP A 18 7.81 -6.97 -7.00
C TRP A 18 7.15 -5.93 -7.91
N LEU A 19 6.95 -4.70 -7.43
CA LEU A 19 6.42 -3.63 -8.28
C LEU A 19 7.32 -3.38 -9.50
N THR A 20 8.63 -3.33 -9.31
CA THR A 20 9.59 -3.11 -10.40
C THR A 20 9.55 -4.27 -11.41
N ASP A 21 9.56 -5.52 -10.93
CA ASP A 21 9.49 -6.72 -11.77
C ASP A 21 8.19 -6.76 -12.60
N GLU A 22 7.05 -6.33 -12.04
CA GLU A 22 5.77 -6.22 -12.75
C GLU A 22 5.76 -5.05 -13.76
N GLU A 23 6.29 -3.88 -13.38
CA GLU A 23 6.42 -2.73 -14.29
C GLU A 23 7.26 -3.08 -15.53
N GLU A 24 8.34 -3.84 -15.36
CA GLU A 24 9.17 -4.33 -16.47
C GLU A 24 8.36 -5.23 -17.43
N GLN A 25 7.62 -6.21 -16.89
CA GLN A 25 6.77 -7.10 -17.69
C GLN A 25 5.66 -6.34 -18.44
N LEU A 26 5.01 -5.37 -17.79
CA LEU A 26 3.97 -4.55 -18.43
C LEU A 26 4.56 -3.72 -19.57
N ASN A 27 5.76 -3.15 -19.38
CA ASN A 27 6.45 -2.38 -20.41
C ASN A 27 6.83 -3.24 -21.62
N GLU A 28 7.36 -4.45 -21.41
CA GLU A 28 7.66 -5.40 -22.48
C GLU A 28 6.41 -5.76 -23.29
N ASN A 29 5.28 -5.93 -22.60
CA ASN A 29 3.98 -6.26 -23.20
C ASN A 29 3.19 -5.03 -23.69
N LYS A 30 3.74 -3.82 -23.59
CA LYS A 30 3.10 -2.53 -23.94
C LYS A 30 1.74 -2.33 -23.25
N GLN A 31 1.61 -2.78 -22.01
CA GLN A 31 0.42 -2.61 -21.19
C GLN A 31 0.46 -1.28 -20.43
N PRO A 32 -0.70 -0.78 -19.95
CA PRO A 32 -0.75 0.43 -19.14
C PRO A 32 0.10 0.33 -17.86
N ARG A 33 0.66 1.46 -17.43
CA ARG A 33 1.40 1.54 -16.16
C ARG A 33 0.52 1.23 -14.96
N ILE A 34 1.14 0.72 -13.89
CA ILE A 34 0.49 0.53 -12.60
C ILE A 34 0.18 1.90 -12.00
N GLN A 35 -1.03 2.07 -11.48
CA GLN A 35 -1.49 3.31 -10.85
C GLN A 35 -1.71 3.15 -9.35
N TYR A 36 -2.02 1.94 -8.88
CA TYR A 36 -2.36 1.64 -7.50
C TYR A 36 -1.61 0.41 -7.01
N LEU A 37 -1.17 0.44 -5.75
CA LEU A 37 -0.65 -0.70 -5.02
C LEU A 37 -1.53 -0.91 -3.78
N ILE A 38 -2.34 -1.98 -3.80
CA ILE A 38 -3.20 -2.36 -2.69
C ILE A 38 -2.47 -3.38 -1.81
N VAL A 39 -2.25 -3.04 -0.54
CA VAL A 39 -1.67 -3.95 0.45
C VAL A 39 -2.79 -4.59 1.25
N GLU A 40 -2.87 -5.91 1.20
CA GLU A 40 -3.80 -6.70 2.00
C GLU A 40 -3.23 -6.86 3.43
N MET A 41 -3.88 -6.24 4.40
CA MET A 41 -3.38 -6.05 5.77
C MET A 41 -4.01 -7.01 6.79
N SER A 42 -4.97 -7.87 6.42
CA SER A 42 -5.56 -8.87 7.34
C SER A 42 -4.50 -9.73 8.06
N PRO A 43 -3.41 -10.16 7.40
CA PRO A 43 -2.40 -10.98 8.05
C PRO A 43 -1.54 -10.17 9.02
N VAL A 44 -1.60 -8.83 9.00
CA VAL A 44 -0.82 -7.96 9.87
C VAL A 44 -1.51 -7.87 11.23
N THR A 45 -1.01 -8.66 12.18
CA THR A 45 -1.59 -8.73 13.53
C THR A 45 -1.18 -7.55 14.40
N ASP A 46 -0.02 -6.96 14.12
CA ASP A 46 0.50 -5.80 14.85
C ASP A 46 1.58 -5.08 14.04
N ILE A 47 1.86 -3.81 14.38
CA ILE A 47 2.92 -2.99 13.80
C ILE A 47 3.62 -2.16 14.87
N ASP A 48 4.94 -1.95 14.75
CA ASP A 48 5.69 -1.02 15.61
C ASP A 48 6.10 0.27 14.85
N THR A 49 6.77 1.18 15.55
CA THR A 49 7.27 2.43 14.96
C THR A 49 8.15 2.22 13.73
N SER A 50 8.97 1.17 13.71
CA SER A 50 9.84 0.87 12.57
C SER A 50 9.04 0.31 11.38
N GLY A 51 7.98 -0.45 11.64
CA GLY A 51 7.03 -0.89 10.62
C GLY A 51 6.32 0.29 9.97
N ILE A 52 5.85 1.25 10.78
CA ILE A 52 5.22 2.48 10.29
C ILE A 52 6.22 3.30 9.46
N HIS A 53 7.44 3.47 9.95
CA HIS A 53 8.49 4.18 9.21
C HIS A 53 8.78 3.50 7.86
N ALA A 54 8.81 2.17 7.80
CA ALA A 54 8.98 1.45 6.54
C ALA A 54 7.79 1.66 5.57
N LEU A 55 6.56 1.78 6.08
CA LEU A 55 5.38 2.15 5.28
C LEU A 55 5.47 3.59 4.76
N GLU A 56 5.98 4.53 5.56
CA GLU A 56 6.23 5.92 5.10
C GLU A 56 7.26 5.98 3.98
N GLU A 57 8.36 5.23 4.09
CA GLU A 57 9.36 5.13 3.04
C GLU A 57 8.83 4.45 1.78
N LEU A 58 8.00 3.41 1.94
CA LEU A 58 7.28 2.76 0.84
C LEU A 58 6.38 3.79 0.14
N TYR A 59 5.53 4.49 0.88
CA TYR A 59 4.64 5.52 0.36
C TYR A 59 5.40 6.58 -0.46
N ARG A 60 6.47 7.15 0.11
CA ARG A 60 7.31 8.16 -0.59
C ARG A 60 7.96 7.60 -1.86
N SER A 61 8.31 6.31 -1.85
CA SER A 61 8.89 5.65 -3.03
C SER A 61 7.85 5.46 -4.13
N LEU A 62 6.60 5.13 -3.76
CA LEU A 62 5.47 4.99 -4.68
C LEU A 62 5.03 6.35 -5.25
N GLN A 63 5.01 7.41 -4.45
CA GLN A 63 4.72 8.77 -4.92
C GLN A 63 5.67 9.23 -6.03
N LYS A 64 6.96 8.91 -5.92
CA LYS A 64 7.95 9.23 -6.98
C LYS A 64 7.71 8.48 -8.29
N ARG A 65 6.91 7.42 -8.27
CA ARG A 65 6.51 6.60 -9.42
C ARG A 65 5.09 6.91 -9.91
N ASP A 66 4.40 7.91 -9.35
CA ASP A 66 2.97 8.16 -9.54
C ASP A 66 2.07 6.96 -9.21
N VAL A 67 2.48 6.11 -8.25
CA VAL A 67 1.68 4.98 -7.76
C VAL A 67 1.05 5.34 -6.42
N GLN A 68 -0.26 5.18 -6.30
CA GLN A 68 -0.99 5.40 -5.05
C GLN A 68 -0.93 4.16 -4.15
N LEU A 69 -0.57 4.36 -2.89
CA LEU A 69 -0.62 3.30 -1.87
C LEU A 69 -2.02 3.23 -1.28
N VAL A 70 -2.57 2.01 -1.23
CA VAL A 70 -3.88 1.73 -0.64
C VAL A 70 -3.73 0.59 0.36
N LEU A 71 -4.34 0.71 1.54
CA LEU A 71 -4.37 -0.35 2.55
C LEU A 71 -5.77 -0.97 2.59
N ALA A 72 -5.85 -2.29 2.52
CA ALA A 72 -7.09 -3.03 2.61
C ALA A 72 -7.11 -3.94 3.83
N ASN A 73 -8.22 -3.94 4.55
CA ASN A 73 -8.49 -4.76 5.72
C ASN A 73 -7.44 -4.71 6.86
N PRO A 74 -6.97 -3.53 7.30
CA PRO A 74 -6.14 -3.47 8.50
C PRO A 74 -6.97 -3.82 9.75
N GLY A 75 -6.41 -4.65 10.64
CA GLY A 75 -7.03 -4.92 11.94
C GLY A 75 -7.03 -3.69 12.86
N GLN A 76 -7.95 -3.63 13.83
CA GLN A 76 -8.12 -2.46 14.72
C GLN A 76 -6.82 -2.00 15.38
N VAL A 77 -6.01 -2.94 15.89
CA VAL A 77 -4.72 -2.62 16.53
C VAL A 77 -3.77 -1.91 15.57
N VAL A 78 -3.77 -2.31 14.29
CA VAL A 78 -2.95 -1.67 13.26
C VAL A 78 -3.52 -0.30 12.92
N ILE A 79 -4.84 -0.19 12.69
CA ILE A 79 -5.53 1.08 12.42
C ILE A 79 -5.20 2.12 13.50
N ASP A 80 -5.38 1.77 14.78
CA ASP A 80 -5.15 2.68 15.90
C ASP A 80 -3.71 3.24 15.89
N LYS A 81 -2.74 2.38 15.56
CA LYS A 81 -1.33 2.78 15.47
C LYS A 81 -1.02 3.64 14.26
N LEU A 82 -1.65 3.37 13.10
CA LEU A 82 -1.51 4.20 11.90
C LEU A 82 -2.09 5.61 12.13
N HIS A 83 -3.20 5.73 12.89
CA HIS A 83 -3.72 7.04 13.29
C HIS A 83 -2.84 7.72 14.33
N ALA A 84 -2.37 6.99 15.35
CA ALA A 84 -1.49 7.54 16.38
C ALA A 84 -0.17 8.08 15.81
N SER A 85 0.31 7.53 14.70
CA SER A 85 1.49 8.02 13.98
C SER A 85 1.20 9.07 12.90
N ASN A 86 -0.06 9.45 12.70
CA ASN A 86 -0.53 10.32 11.62
C ASN A 86 -0.26 9.76 10.20
N PHE A 87 0.01 8.46 10.07
CA PHE A 87 0.24 7.82 8.78
C PHE A 87 -1.05 7.68 7.97
N ALA A 88 -2.18 7.37 8.63
CA ALA A 88 -3.48 7.31 7.98
C ALA A 88 -3.82 8.67 7.30
N THR A 89 -3.59 9.78 8.01
CA THR A 89 -3.72 11.13 7.45
C THR A 89 -2.74 11.39 6.31
N LEU A 90 -1.48 10.91 6.43
CA LEU A 90 -0.44 11.11 5.42
C LEU A 90 -0.82 10.48 4.08
N ILE A 91 -1.33 9.26 4.09
CA ILE A 91 -1.73 8.56 2.87
C ILE A 91 -3.13 8.95 2.38
N GLY A 92 -3.93 9.59 3.23
CA GLY A 92 -5.35 9.88 3.01
C GLY A 92 -6.22 8.75 3.58
N GLU A 93 -7.19 9.10 4.42
CA GLU A 93 -8.10 8.11 5.02
C GLU A 93 -8.96 7.40 3.98
N ASP A 94 -9.19 8.04 2.83
CA ASP A 94 -9.83 7.50 1.64
C ASP A 94 -9.01 6.41 0.93
N ASN A 95 -7.75 6.20 1.35
CA ASN A 95 -6.89 5.12 0.87
C ASN A 95 -6.81 3.93 1.86
N ILE A 96 -7.71 3.87 2.84
CA ILE A 96 -7.82 2.75 3.79
C ILE A 96 -9.23 2.15 3.70
N PHE A 97 -9.31 0.88 3.32
CA PHE A 97 -10.57 0.17 3.07
C PHE A 97 -10.75 -1.03 3.99
N LEU A 98 -12.00 -1.39 4.25
CA LEU A 98 -12.35 -2.58 5.03
C LEU A 98 -12.10 -3.89 4.27
N THR A 99 -12.17 -3.85 2.94
CA THR A 99 -11.96 -5.02 2.09
C THR A 99 -11.11 -4.69 0.86
N VAL A 100 -10.45 -5.71 0.31
CA VAL A 100 -9.77 -5.58 -0.99
C VAL A 100 -10.77 -5.26 -2.10
N GLY A 101 -12.00 -5.78 -2.02
CA GLY A 101 -13.04 -5.52 -3.01
C GLY A 101 -13.39 -4.03 -3.10
N ASP A 102 -13.58 -3.37 -1.96
CA ASP A 102 -13.89 -1.93 -1.91
C ASP A 102 -12.71 -1.09 -2.42
N ALA A 103 -11.49 -1.48 -2.05
CA ALA A 103 -10.26 -0.85 -2.55
C ALA A 103 -10.18 -0.94 -4.07
N VAL A 104 -10.40 -2.13 -4.65
CA VAL A 104 -10.39 -2.33 -6.10
C VAL A 104 -11.48 -1.52 -6.78
N LEU A 105 -12.72 -1.56 -6.29
CA LEU A 105 -13.83 -0.80 -6.87
C LEU A 105 -13.57 0.71 -6.89
N THR A 106 -12.87 1.23 -5.89
CA THR A 106 -12.51 2.65 -5.82
C THR A 106 -11.33 3.00 -6.72
N CYS A 107 -10.38 2.09 -6.90
CA CYS A 107 -9.20 2.27 -7.76
C CYS A 107 -9.49 2.07 -9.24
N VAL A 108 -10.60 1.41 -9.60
CA VAL A 108 -11.02 1.32 -11.00
C VAL A 108 -11.31 2.75 -11.50
N PRO A 109 -10.67 3.20 -12.59
CA PRO A 109 -11.01 4.49 -13.17
C PRO A 109 -12.49 4.48 -13.47
N LYS A 110 -13.22 5.49 -12.97
CA LYS A 110 -14.59 5.75 -13.43
C LYS A 110 -14.51 5.77 -14.95
N MET A 111 -15.05 4.75 -15.61
CA MET A 111 -15.35 4.86 -17.02
C MET A 111 -16.19 6.13 -17.13
N GLU A 112 -15.64 7.18 -17.73
CA GLU A 112 -16.48 8.28 -18.17
C GLU A 112 -17.58 7.64 -19.01
N GLU A 113 -18.82 7.72 -18.50
CA GLU A 113 -19.98 7.31 -19.27
C GLU A 113 -19.98 8.09 -20.60
N PRO A 114 -20.22 7.42 -21.73
CA PRO A 114 -20.19 8.06 -23.06
C PRO A 114 -21.26 9.14 -23.24
#